data_AF-A0A7R9SWD2-F1
#
_entry.id   AF-A0A7R9SWD2-F1
#
_cell.length_a   1.000
_cell.length_b   1.000
_cell.length_c   1.000
_cell.angle_alpha   90.00
_cell.angle_beta   90.00
_cell.angle_gamma   90.00
#
_symmetry.space_group_name_H-M   'P 1'
#
loop_
_entity.id
_entity.type
_entity.pdbx_description
1 polymer ?
#
loop_
_entity_poly.entity_id
_entity_poly.type
_entity_poly.pdbx_seq_one_letter_code
_entity_poly.pdbx_strand_id
1 'polypeptide(L)'
;MLHDFPEFLCGHHAALCDAIPTGCVQMRNLVLSAFPRSMRLPDPFTPNLKVDMLPEIAHAPKVLCDVENIVCRGDGRLKASVDSYLRSRTPASLPTELCRSFFLPPREAAAMQTQHDVPAMNALVLYVGMVGVRAGTGPQVAQSPAIELLRRIAAGLDPEGRYHLLNAAANQLRYPNSHTHYFSCALLSLFLEPGGVESLPEQITRVLLERLIVNRPHPWGLLVTFIELIKNPVYGFWNQAFTRCAPEIERLFESVARSCAGAGAAVGGVGEPLQQARAR
;
A
#
# COMPACT_ATOMS: atom_id res chain seq x y z
N MET A 1 13.33 -12.64 -14.24
CA MET A 1 11.89 -12.31 -14.04
C MET A 1 11.63 -10.83 -13.80
N LEU A 2 12.11 -10.20 -12.70
CA LEU A 2 11.89 -8.77 -12.48
C LEU A 2 12.50 -7.89 -13.58
N HIS A 3 13.73 -8.19 -14.00
CA HIS A 3 14.37 -7.50 -15.11
C HIS A 3 13.80 -7.94 -16.46
N ASP A 4 13.61 -9.26 -16.66
CA ASP A 4 13.32 -9.86 -17.98
C ASP A 4 11.85 -9.82 -18.39
N PHE A 5 10.93 -9.87 -17.43
CA PHE A 5 9.48 -9.99 -17.65
C PHE A 5 8.68 -9.26 -16.55
N PRO A 6 8.93 -7.95 -16.30
CA PRO A 6 8.25 -7.24 -15.23
C PRO A 6 6.73 -7.19 -15.42
N GLU A 7 6.22 -7.13 -16.65
CA GLU A 7 4.79 -7.12 -16.95
C GLU A 7 4.06 -8.38 -16.49
N PHE A 8 4.75 -9.54 -16.50
CA PHE A 8 4.22 -10.78 -15.95
C PHE A 8 3.99 -10.63 -14.44
N LEU A 9 4.99 -10.13 -13.72
CA LEU A 9 4.87 -9.85 -12.29
C LEU A 9 3.77 -8.80 -12.02
N CYS A 10 3.68 -7.75 -12.84
CA CYS A 10 2.63 -6.74 -12.70
C CYS A 10 1.22 -7.34 -12.82
N GLY A 11 0.99 -8.17 -13.84
CA GLY A 11 -0.30 -8.79 -14.11
C GLY A 11 -0.71 -9.81 -13.05
N HIS A 12 0.24 -10.61 -12.55
CA HIS A 12 0.01 -11.67 -11.58
C HIS A 12 0.27 -11.27 -10.12
N HIS A 13 0.57 -10.00 -9.83
CA HIS A 13 1.00 -9.55 -8.51
C HIS A 13 0.05 -9.98 -7.37
N ALA A 14 -1.26 -9.92 -7.57
CA ALA A 14 -2.24 -10.28 -6.54
C ALA A 14 -2.11 -11.76 -6.14
N ALA A 15 -2.15 -12.67 -7.13
CA ALA A 15 -2.01 -14.10 -6.89
C ALA A 15 -0.63 -14.48 -6.33
N LEU A 16 0.43 -13.81 -6.80
CA LEU A 16 1.78 -14.01 -6.28
C LEU A 16 1.89 -13.55 -4.82
N CYS A 17 1.29 -12.40 -4.47
CA CYS A 17 1.26 -11.91 -3.10
C CYS A 17 0.42 -12.80 -2.17
N ASP A 18 -0.66 -13.42 -2.66
CA ASP A 18 -1.44 -14.40 -1.87
C ASP A 18 -0.63 -15.68 -1.58
N ALA A 19 0.27 -16.06 -2.49
CA ALA A 19 1.13 -17.23 -2.32
C ALA A 19 2.38 -16.96 -1.46
N ILE A 20 2.77 -15.69 -1.29
CA ILE A 20 3.96 -15.28 -0.53
C ILE A 20 3.54 -14.97 0.92
N PRO A 21 4.11 -15.66 1.94
CA PRO A 21 3.82 -15.35 3.34
C PRO A 21 4.06 -13.88 3.71
N THR A 22 3.27 -13.35 4.64
CA THR A 22 3.36 -11.95 5.09
C THR A 22 4.70 -11.59 5.73
N GLY A 23 5.45 -12.56 6.25
CA GLY A 23 6.82 -12.36 6.74
C GLY A 23 7.88 -12.22 5.64
N CYS A 24 7.61 -12.67 4.41
CA CYS A 24 8.56 -12.66 3.29
C CYS A 24 8.58 -11.30 2.57
N VAL A 25 8.89 -10.24 3.31
CA VAL A 25 8.77 -8.84 2.85
C VAL A 25 9.61 -8.58 1.60
N GLN A 26 10.87 -8.99 1.57
CA GLN A 26 11.75 -8.75 0.41
C GLN A 26 11.24 -9.44 -0.86
N MET A 27 10.73 -10.67 -0.75
CA MET A 27 10.18 -11.41 -1.88
C MET A 27 8.94 -10.72 -2.44
N ARG A 28 8.07 -10.21 -1.55
CA ARG A 28 6.90 -9.43 -1.95
C ARG A 28 7.30 -8.11 -2.60
N ASN A 29 8.30 -7.42 -2.06
CA ASN A 29 8.83 -6.19 -2.65
C ASN A 29 9.36 -6.41 -4.06
N LEU A 30 10.01 -7.54 -4.35
CA LEU A 30 10.43 -7.87 -5.72
C LEU A 30 9.24 -7.94 -6.69
N VAL A 31 8.13 -8.55 -6.29
CA VAL A 31 6.90 -8.61 -7.10
C VAL A 31 6.26 -7.23 -7.24
N LEU A 32 6.11 -6.50 -6.13
CA LEU A 32 5.40 -5.22 -6.07
C LEU A 32 6.18 -4.06 -6.67
N SER A 33 7.51 -4.19 -6.80
CA SER A 33 8.37 -3.20 -7.45
C SER A 33 8.43 -3.38 -8.98
N ALA A 34 7.79 -4.42 -9.54
CA ALA A 34 7.71 -4.58 -10.98
C ALA A 34 6.78 -3.53 -11.60
N PHE A 35 7.19 -2.95 -12.73
CA PHE A 35 6.43 -1.97 -13.49
C PHE A 35 6.64 -2.14 -15.01
N PRO A 36 5.70 -1.68 -15.86
CA PRO A 36 5.84 -1.82 -17.32
C PRO A 36 7.12 -1.16 -17.84
N ARG A 37 7.88 -1.84 -18.70
CA ARG A 37 9.18 -1.35 -19.21
C ARG A 37 9.10 -0.02 -19.97
N SER A 38 7.96 0.27 -20.57
CA SER A 38 7.71 1.52 -21.29
C SER A 38 7.50 2.72 -20.36
N MET A 39 7.26 2.49 -19.07
CA MET A 39 7.02 3.54 -18.08
C MET A 39 8.33 4.13 -17.56
N ARG A 40 8.36 5.45 -17.46
CA ARG A 40 9.42 6.17 -16.75
C ARG A 40 8.89 6.61 -15.39
N LEU A 41 9.45 6.04 -14.32
CA LEU A 41 9.05 6.40 -12.98
C LEU A 41 9.59 7.80 -12.63
N PRO A 42 8.75 8.74 -12.20
CA PRO A 42 9.25 9.98 -11.60
C PRO A 42 9.98 9.64 -10.30
N ASP A 43 11.06 10.34 -10.00
CA ASP A 43 11.80 10.12 -8.75
C ASP A 43 10.90 10.51 -7.55
N PRO A 44 10.56 9.57 -6.63
CA PRO A 44 9.77 9.85 -5.42
C PRO A 44 10.34 10.98 -4.55
N PHE A 45 11.64 11.25 -4.66
CA PHE A 45 12.33 12.23 -3.84
C PHE A 45 12.38 13.63 -4.47
N THR A 46 11.83 13.79 -5.67
CA THR A 46 11.71 15.10 -6.32
C THR A 46 10.96 16.06 -5.40
N PRO A 47 11.56 17.21 -5.01
CA PRO A 47 10.89 18.20 -4.18
C PRO A 47 9.58 18.66 -4.84
N ASN A 48 8.49 18.71 -4.06
CA ASN A 48 7.17 19.12 -4.53
C ASN A 48 6.63 18.27 -5.70
N LEU A 49 6.94 16.97 -5.74
CA LEU A 49 6.33 16.03 -6.69
C LEU A 49 4.80 16.08 -6.57
N LYS A 50 4.12 16.58 -7.60
CA LYS A 50 2.66 16.65 -7.66
C LYS A 50 2.11 15.34 -8.22
N VAL A 51 1.94 14.35 -7.35
CA VAL A 51 1.42 13.02 -7.73
C VAL A 51 0.06 13.13 -8.43
N ASP A 52 -0.81 14.03 -7.96
CA ASP A 52 -2.14 14.27 -8.54
C ASP A 52 -2.11 14.81 -9.98
N MET A 53 -0.95 15.27 -10.46
CA MET A 53 -0.77 15.78 -11.82
C MET A 53 -0.21 14.74 -12.79
N LEU A 54 0.13 13.54 -12.31
CA LEU A 54 0.67 12.47 -13.14
C LEU A 54 -0.45 11.85 -13.98
N PRO A 55 -0.35 11.83 -15.33
CA PRO A 55 -1.42 11.27 -16.18
C PRO A 55 -1.64 9.78 -15.94
N GLU A 56 -0.63 9.06 -15.47
CA GLU A 56 -0.69 7.62 -15.19
C GLU A 56 -1.70 7.28 -14.10
N ILE A 57 -1.98 8.19 -13.15
CA ILE A 57 -2.94 7.92 -12.06
C ILE A 57 -4.38 7.84 -12.54
N ALA A 58 -4.68 8.26 -13.78
CA ALA A 58 -5.99 8.07 -14.38
C ALA A 58 -6.19 6.65 -14.92
N HIS A 59 -5.12 5.87 -15.07
CA HIS A 59 -5.13 4.58 -15.75
C HIS A 59 -5.05 3.42 -14.75
N ALA A 60 -5.99 2.48 -14.86
CA ALA A 60 -5.97 1.27 -14.05
C ALA A 60 -4.83 0.33 -14.48
N PRO A 61 -4.13 -0.30 -13.52
CA PRO A 61 -3.12 -1.30 -13.85
C PRO A 61 -3.79 -2.56 -14.40
N LYS A 62 -3.07 -3.32 -15.22
CA LYS A 62 -3.52 -4.65 -15.65
C LYS A 62 -3.49 -5.61 -14.45
N VAL A 63 -4.65 -6.21 -14.14
CA VAL A 63 -4.81 -7.25 -13.11
C VAL A 63 -5.32 -8.50 -13.82
N LEU A 64 -4.54 -9.59 -13.78
CA LEU A 64 -4.90 -10.87 -14.41
C LEU A 64 -5.58 -11.84 -13.43
N CYS A 65 -5.67 -11.47 -12.17
CA CYS A 65 -6.42 -12.23 -11.17
C CYS A 65 -7.92 -11.99 -11.37
N ASP A 66 -8.70 -13.05 -11.33
CA ASP A 66 -10.16 -12.98 -11.35
C ASP A 66 -10.69 -12.63 -9.95
N VAL A 67 -10.45 -11.39 -9.56
CA VAL A 67 -10.86 -10.84 -8.26
C VAL A 67 -12.37 -10.94 -8.10
N GLU A 68 -13.13 -10.79 -9.19
CA GLU A 68 -14.58 -10.91 -9.18
C GLU A 68 -15.00 -12.33 -8.81
N ASN A 69 -14.40 -13.37 -9.39
CA ASN A 69 -14.68 -14.75 -8.99
C ASN A 69 -14.26 -15.07 -7.55
N ILE A 70 -13.18 -14.46 -7.03
CA ILE A 70 -12.76 -14.69 -5.63
C ILE A 70 -13.74 -14.04 -4.65
N VAL A 71 -14.20 -12.81 -4.92
CA VAL A 71 -15.23 -12.13 -4.10
C VAL A 71 -16.61 -12.77 -4.30
N CYS A 72 -16.86 -13.37 -5.46
CA CYS A 72 -18.07 -14.14 -5.76
C CYS A 72 -18.06 -15.57 -5.22
N ARG A 73 -17.01 -16.04 -4.52
CA ARG A 73 -16.97 -17.40 -3.95
C ARG A 73 -18.30 -17.72 -3.25
N GLY A 74 -19.08 -18.63 -3.84
CA GLY A 74 -20.46 -18.92 -3.43
C GLY A 74 -21.50 -18.49 -4.47
N ASP A 75 -22.63 -17.96 -4.00
CA ASP A 75 -23.80 -17.60 -4.81
C ASP A 75 -23.82 -16.12 -5.26
N GLY A 76 -22.66 -15.43 -5.20
CA GLY A 76 -22.52 -14.03 -5.59
C GLY A 76 -23.18 -13.01 -4.63
N ARG A 77 -23.81 -13.45 -3.53
CA ARG A 77 -24.47 -12.56 -2.57
C ARG A 77 -23.50 -11.55 -1.95
N LEU A 78 -22.27 -11.96 -1.64
CA LEU A 78 -21.27 -11.08 -1.04
C LEU A 78 -20.96 -9.89 -1.95
N LYS A 79 -20.66 -10.17 -3.22
CA LYS A 79 -20.42 -9.12 -4.23
C LYS A 79 -21.63 -8.19 -4.35
N ALA A 80 -22.84 -8.74 -4.44
CA ALA A 80 -24.06 -7.94 -4.53
C ALA A 80 -24.25 -7.01 -3.32
N SER A 81 -23.99 -7.52 -2.12
CA SER A 81 -24.04 -6.72 -0.88
C SER A 81 -22.97 -5.64 -0.83
N VAL A 82 -21.73 -5.94 -1.25
CA VAL A 82 -20.65 -4.96 -1.36
C VAL A 82 -21.01 -3.88 -2.39
N ASP A 83 -21.48 -4.26 -3.57
CA ASP A 83 -21.91 -3.30 -4.60
C ASP A 83 -23.07 -2.42 -4.14
N SER A 84 -24.03 -3.01 -3.42
CA SER A 84 -25.12 -2.26 -2.78
C SER A 84 -24.57 -1.26 -1.76
N TYR A 85 -23.66 -1.69 -0.89
CA TYR A 85 -23.06 -0.82 0.11
C TYR A 85 -22.28 0.33 -0.51
N LEU A 86 -21.50 0.04 -1.57
CA LEU A 86 -20.71 1.06 -2.26
C LEU A 86 -21.58 2.09 -2.99
N ARG A 87 -22.83 1.76 -3.32
CA ARG A 87 -23.80 2.70 -3.92
C ARG A 87 -24.60 3.49 -2.89
N SER A 88 -25.13 2.82 -1.87
CA SER A 88 -26.16 3.38 -0.99
C SER A 88 -25.87 3.25 0.51
N ARG A 89 -24.68 2.76 0.90
CA ARG A 89 -24.30 2.46 2.30
C ARG A 89 -25.24 1.43 2.96
N THR A 90 -25.88 0.60 2.16
CA THR A 90 -26.79 -0.45 2.61
C THR A 90 -26.32 -1.84 2.14
N PRO A 91 -26.36 -2.87 3.02
CA PRO A 91 -26.86 -2.83 4.39
C PRO A 91 -25.81 -2.26 5.37
N ALA A 92 -26.26 -1.51 6.38
CA ALA A 92 -25.37 -0.92 7.38
C ALA A 92 -24.61 -1.97 8.21
N SER A 93 -25.10 -3.21 8.25
CA SER A 93 -24.48 -4.36 8.91
C SER A 93 -23.30 -4.96 8.15
N LEU A 94 -23.15 -4.66 6.85
CA LEU A 94 -22.15 -5.30 6.00
C LEU A 94 -20.73 -5.26 6.57
N PRO A 95 -20.20 -4.13 7.09
CA PRO A 95 -18.83 -4.12 7.60
C PRO A 95 -18.64 -5.08 8.79
N THR A 96 -19.62 -5.19 9.67
CA THR A 96 -19.59 -6.10 10.81
C THR A 96 -19.67 -7.57 10.36
N GLU A 97 -20.49 -7.85 9.35
CA GLU A 97 -20.58 -9.18 8.74
C GLU A 97 -19.27 -9.59 8.07
N LEU A 98 -18.62 -8.65 7.37
CA LEU A 98 -17.32 -8.86 6.75
C LEU A 98 -16.25 -9.17 7.79
N CYS A 99 -16.15 -8.39 8.86
CA CYS A 99 -15.21 -8.67 9.95
C CYS A 99 -15.36 -10.10 10.49
N ARG A 100 -16.60 -10.58 10.66
CA ARG A 100 -16.85 -11.96 11.10
C ARG A 100 -16.47 -12.99 10.06
N SER A 101 -16.74 -12.72 8.78
CA SER A 101 -16.45 -13.65 7.68
C SER A 101 -14.96 -13.87 7.44
N PHE A 102 -14.09 -12.96 7.91
CA PHE A 102 -12.65 -13.12 7.76
C PHE A 102 -12.04 -14.10 8.76
N PHE A 103 -12.74 -14.51 9.81
CA PHE A 103 -12.20 -15.49 10.75
C PHE A 103 -12.25 -16.90 10.18
N LEU A 104 -11.10 -17.56 10.17
CA LEU A 104 -10.99 -18.96 9.76
C LEU A 104 -11.49 -19.90 10.87
N PRO A 105 -12.05 -21.07 10.51
CA PRO A 105 -12.29 -22.14 11.46
C PRO A 105 -10.97 -22.57 12.16
N PRO A 106 -10.99 -22.99 13.44
CA PRO A 106 -9.77 -23.28 14.20
C PRO A 106 -8.79 -24.25 13.54
N ARG A 107 -9.31 -25.24 12.81
CA ARG A 107 -8.50 -26.22 12.06
C ARG A 107 -7.71 -25.58 10.92
N GLU A 108 -8.35 -24.68 10.18
CA GLU A 108 -7.72 -23.96 9.07
C GLU A 108 -6.76 -22.90 9.61
N ALA A 109 -7.15 -22.21 10.68
CA ALA A 109 -6.30 -21.22 11.34
C ALA A 109 -4.97 -21.82 11.82
N ALA A 110 -5.02 -23.04 12.38
CA ALA A 110 -3.81 -23.78 12.80
C ALA A 110 -2.91 -24.16 11.61
N ALA A 111 -3.51 -24.58 10.49
CA ALA A 111 -2.76 -24.96 9.28
C ALA A 111 -2.11 -23.74 8.60
N MET A 112 -2.81 -22.61 8.58
CA MET A 112 -2.37 -21.38 7.93
C MET A 112 -1.53 -20.47 8.85
N GLN A 113 -1.43 -20.82 10.14
CA GLN A 113 -0.75 -20.03 11.18
C GLN A 113 -1.27 -18.58 11.28
N THR A 114 -2.56 -18.38 11.01
CA THR A 114 -3.25 -17.09 11.10
C THR A 114 -4.71 -17.32 11.41
N GLN A 115 -5.35 -16.43 12.17
CA GLN A 115 -6.78 -16.54 12.46
C GLN A 115 -7.67 -16.07 11.29
N HIS A 116 -7.07 -15.50 10.23
CA HIS A 116 -7.79 -14.74 9.22
C HIS A 116 -7.65 -15.32 7.80
N ASP A 117 -8.70 -15.24 6.99
CA ASP A 117 -8.70 -15.58 5.56
C ASP A 117 -8.03 -14.44 4.77
N VAL A 118 -6.70 -14.44 4.76
CA VAL A 118 -5.88 -13.41 4.11
C VAL A 118 -6.19 -13.29 2.61
N PRO A 119 -6.33 -14.37 1.83
CA PRO A 119 -6.74 -14.26 0.41
C PRO A 119 -8.11 -13.59 0.22
N ALA A 120 -9.11 -13.89 1.05
CA ALA A 120 -10.41 -13.22 0.97
C ALA A 120 -10.31 -11.73 1.30
N MET A 121 -9.50 -11.36 2.30
CA MET A 121 -9.23 -9.96 2.64
C MET A 121 -8.53 -9.23 1.49
N ASN A 122 -7.50 -9.84 0.88
CA ASN A 122 -6.78 -9.28 -0.27
C ASN A 122 -7.71 -9.04 -1.45
N ALA A 123 -8.56 -10.02 -1.77
CA ALA A 123 -9.53 -9.91 -2.85
C ALA A 123 -10.58 -8.84 -2.58
N LEU A 124 -11.15 -8.77 -1.37
CA LEU A 124 -12.13 -7.74 -1.03
C LEU A 124 -11.51 -6.34 -1.13
N VAL A 125 -10.33 -6.13 -0.53
CA VAL A 125 -9.67 -4.82 -0.54
C VAL A 125 -9.41 -4.37 -1.97
N LEU A 126 -8.83 -5.24 -2.81
CA LEU A 126 -8.59 -4.95 -4.21
C LEU A 126 -9.89 -4.64 -4.97
N TYR A 127 -10.94 -5.43 -4.75
CA TYR A 127 -12.25 -5.21 -5.38
C TYR A 127 -12.87 -3.86 -5.00
N VAL A 128 -12.89 -3.52 -3.71
CA VAL A 128 -13.39 -2.25 -3.20
C VAL A 128 -12.63 -1.08 -3.81
N GLY A 129 -11.29 -1.19 -3.94
CA GLY A 129 -10.48 -0.20 -4.62
C GLY A 129 -10.79 -0.07 -6.10
N MET A 130 -10.97 -1.19 -6.82
CA MET A 130 -11.35 -1.19 -8.23
C MET A 130 -12.69 -0.50 -8.47
N VAL A 131 -13.70 -0.78 -7.63
CA VAL A 131 -15.01 -0.12 -7.72
C VAL A 131 -14.90 1.35 -7.34
N GLY A 132 -14.13 1.68 -6.30
CA GLY A 132 -13.87 3.06 -5.87
C GLY A 132 -13.22 3.92 -6.96
N VAL A 133 -12.22 3.39 -7.65
CA VAL A 133 -11.56 4.03 -8.80
C VAL A 133 -12.56 4.26 -9.94
N ARG A 134 -13.38 3.25 -10.29
CA ARG A 134 -14.40 3.35 -11.35
C ARG A 134 -15.48 4.39 -11.03
N ALA A 135 -15.79 4.60 -9.76
CA ALA A 135 -16.76 5.60 -9.31
C ALA A 135 -16.27 7.05 -9.49
N GLY A 136 -15.01 7.27 -9.90
CA GLY A 136 -14.54 8.58 -10.33
C GLY A 136 -14.43 9.61 -9.19
N THR A 137 -14.21 9.17 -7.96
CA THR A 137 -14.03 10.09 -6.84
C THR A 137 -12.67 10.78 -7.05
N GLY A 138 -12.67 12.05 -7.47
CA GLY A 138 -11.46 12.89 -7.52
C GLY A 138 -10.96 13.21 -6.09
N PRO A 139 -10.72 14.48 -5.72
CA PRO A 139 -10.22 14.85 -4.38
C PRO A 139 -11.08 14.35 -3.19
N GLN A 140 -12.29 13.86 -3.44
CA GLN A 140 -13.23 13.36 -2.43
C GLN A 140 -13.08 11.87 -2.09
N VAL A 141 -12.03 11.19 -2.57
CA VAL A 141 -11.75 9.77 -2.26
C VAL A 141 -11.93 9.46 -0.77
N ALA A 142 -11.42 10.33 0.12
CA ALA A 142 -11.47 10.19 1.58
C ALA A 142 -12.88 10.00 2.18
N GLN A 143 -13.92 10.51 1.51
CA GLN A 143 -15.32 10.43 1.94
C GLN A 143 -16.13 9.40 1.14
N SER A 144 -15.47 8.62 0.27
CA SER A 144 -16.13 7.60 -0.53
C SER A 144 -16.72 6.49 0.35
N PRO A 145 -17.86 5.89 -0.04
CA PRO A 145 -18.42 4.70 0.63
C PRO A 145 -17.41 3.55 0.74
N ALA A 146 -16.48 3.46 -0.21
CA ALA A 146 -15.40 2.48 -0.24
C ALA A 146 -14.37 2.69 0.88
N ILE A 147 -13.89 3.93 1.08
CA ILE A 147 -13.01 4.23 2.23
C ILE A 147 -13.76 4.08 3.55
N GLU A 148 -15.03 4.49 3.59
CA GLU A 148 -15.87 4.29 4.77
C GLU A 148 -16.02 2.80 5.12
N LEU A 149 -16.21 1.94 4.12
CA LEU A 149 -16.25 0.49 4.31
C LEU A 149 -14.92 -0.02 4.90
N LEU A 150 -13.78 0.36 4.31
CA LEU A 150 -12.45 -0.04 4.80
C LEU A 150 -12.19 0.43 6.23
N ARG A 151 -12.60 1.66 6.58
CA ARG A 151 -12.49 2.22 7.92
C ARG A 151 -13.33 1.43 8.93
N ARG A 152 -14.59 1.12 8.59
CA ARG A 152 -15.49 0.36 9.47
C ARG A 152 -14.99 -1.08 9.66
N ILE A 153 -14.41 -1.68 8.62
CA ILE A 153 -13.77 -2.99 8.72
C ILE A 153 -12.54 -2.90 9.64
N ALA A 154 -11.65 -1.93 9.42
CA ALA A 154 -10.47 -1.72 10.26
C ALA A 154 -10.86 -1.53 11.74
N ALA A 155 -11.92 -0.78 12.03
CA ALA A 155 -12.43 -0.58 13.38
C ALA A 155 -13.01 -1.86 14.03
N GLY A 156 -13.58 -2.76 13.22
CA GLY A 156 -14.19 -4.00 13.70
C GLY A 156 -13.24 -5.20 13.77
N LEU A 157 -12.04 -5.10 13.21
CA LEU A 157 -11.02 -6.17 13.24
C LEU A 157 -10.14 -6.09 14.49
N ASP A 158 -9.59 -7.23 14.88
CA ASP A 158 -8.54 -7.31 15.89
C ASP A 158 -7.17 -6.84 15.32
N PRO A 159 -6.10 -6.75 16.13
CA PRO A 159 -4.81 -6.28 15.64
C PRO A 159 -4.21 -7.11 14.49
N GLU A 160 -4.43 -8.43 14.47
CA GLU A 160 -3.95 -9.31 13.41
C GLU A 160 -4.70 -9.07 12.09
N GLY A 161 -6.04 -9.02 12.15
CA GLY A 161 -6.87 -8.71 11.00
C GLY A 161 -6.57 -7.32 10.43
N ARG A 162 -6.41 -6.30 11.29
CA ARG A 162 -6.00 -4.97 10.83
C ARG A 162 -4.65 -5.01 10.09
N TYR A 163 -3.68 -5.76 10.60
CA TYR A 163 -2.40 -5.93 9.94
C TYR A 163 -2.55 -6.52 8.53
N HIS A 164 -3.39 -7.54 8.34
CA HIS A 164 -3.67 -8.13 7.03
C HIS A 164 -4.43 -7.18 6.09
N LEU A 165 -5.44 -6.47 6.59
CA LEU A 165 -6.20 -5.47 5.84
C LEU A 165 -5.28 -4.34 5.32
N LEU A 166 -4.40 -3.83 6.17
CA LEU A 166 -3.45 -2.79 5.81
C LEU A 166 -2.39 -3.31 4.83
N ASN A 167 -1.94 -4.55 4.99
CA ASN A 167 -1.05 -5.21 4.02
C ASN A 167 -1.71 -5.36 2.65
N ALA A 168 -3.00 -5.71 2.60
CA ALA A 168 -3.78 -5.83 1.38
C ALA A 168 -3.83 -4.50 0.61
N ALA A 169 -4.06 -3.39 1.33
CA ALA A 169 -4.02 -2.05 0.77
C ALA A 169 -2.60 -1.65 0.32
N ALA A 170 -1.59 -1.90 1.14
CA ALA A 170 -0.20 -1.59 0.83
C ALA A 170 0.34 -2.41 -0.37
N ASN A 171 -0.20 -3.60 -0.64
CA ASN A 171 0.11 -4.38 -1.85
C ASN A 171 -0.27 -3.66 -3.15
N GLN A 172 -1.12 -2.63 -3.08
CA GLN A 172 -1.55 -1.86 -4.24
C GLN A 172 -0.68 -0.61 -4.47
N LEU A 173 0.22 -0.27 -3.53
CA LEU A 173 1.17 0.83 -3.64
C LEU A 173 2.37 0.45 -4.54
N ARG A 174 2.16 0.44 -5.85
CA ARG A 174 3.12 -0.04 -6.87
C ARG A 174 3.63 1.12 -7.72
N TYR A 175 3.70 0.96 -9.05
CA TYR A 175 4.05 2.05 -9.96
C TYR A 175 2.90 3.06 -10.11
N PRO A 176 3.11 4.27 -10.69
CA PRO A 176 2.03 5.21 -10.96
C PRO A 176 0.87 4.58 -11.75
N ASN A 177 -0.28 4.44 -11.10
CA ASN A 177 -1.54 3.98 -11.67
C ASN A 177 -2.69 4.37 -10.73
N SER A 178 -3.93 4.24 -11.19
CA SER A 178 -5.11 4.67 -10.43
C SER A 178 -5.33 3.90 -9.13
N HIS A 179 -4.97 2.62 -9.05
CA HIS A 179 -5.08 1.86 -7.80
C HIS A 179 -4.05 2.36 -6.79
N THR A 180 -2.80 2.58 -7.22
CA THR A 180 -1.74 3.10 -6.34
C THR A 180 -2.11 4.45 -5.76
N HIS A 181 -2.64 5.36 -6.59
CA HIS A 181 -3.14 6.64 -6.10
C HIS A 181 -4.29 6.47 -5.11
N TYR A 182 -5.32 5.68 -5.47
CA TYR A 182 -6.47 5.43 -4.61
C TYR A 182 -6.07 4.85 -3.23
N PHE A 183 -5.24 3.82 -3.20
CA PHE A 183 -4.82 3.19 -1.94
C PHE A 183 -3.83 4.04 -1.14
N SER A 184 -3.04 4.90 -1.79
CA SER A 184 -2.25 5.92 -1.10
C SER A 184 -3.19 6.87 -0.35
N CYS A 185 -4.19 7.44 -1.03
CA CYS A 185 -5.20 8.29 -0.40
C CYS A 185 -5.99 7.54 0.68
N ALA A 186 -6.30 6.26 0.48
CA ALA A 186 -7.02 5.46 1.47
C ALA A 186 -6.24 5.29 2.77
N LEU A 187 -4.97 4.89 2.70
CA LEU A 187 -4.11 4.73 3.87
C LEU A 187 -3.88 6.05 4.60
N LEU A 188 -3.64 7.12 3.86
CA LEU A 188 -3.47 8.47 4.42
C LEU A 188 -4.77 8.98 5.08
N SER A 189 -5.93 8.70 4.50
CA SER A 189 -7.24 9.02 5.10
C SER A 189 -7.48 8.24 6.39
N LEU A 190 -7.18 6.94 6.41
CA LEU A 190 -7.29 6.10 7.61
C LEU A 190 -6.35 6.56 8.73
N PHE A 191 -5.18 7.09 8.39
CA PHE A 191 -4.24 7.64 9.37
C PHE A 191 -4.79 8.88 10.09
N LEU A 192 -5.57 9.71 9.37
CA LEU A 192 -6.15 10.95 9.91
C LEU A 192 -7.50 10.77 10.60
N GLU A 193 -8.06 9.57 10.63
CA GLU A 193 -9.46 9.36 10.99
C GLU A 193 -9.77 9.85 12.42
N PRO A 194 -10.59 10.91 12.58
CA PRO A 194 -10.96 11.41 13.90
C PRO A 194 -11.81 10.39 14.66
N GLY A 195 -11.44 10.08 15.91
CA GLY A 195 -12.15 9.07 16.70
C GLY A 195 -12.02 7.63 16.16
N GLY A 196 -11.04 7.40 15.26
CA GLY A 196 -10.67 6.08 14.80
C GLY A 196 -9.97 5.24 15.89
N VAL A 197 -9.56 4.03 15.52
CA VAL A 197 -8.79 3.15 16.42
C VAL A 197 -7.43 3.78 16.71
N GLU A 198 -7.12 4.00 18.00
CA GLU A 198 -5.90 4.70 18.44
C GLU A 198 -4.61 4.04 17.93
N SER A 199 -4.58 2.71 17.81
CA SER A 199 -3.43 1.96 17.29
C SER A 199 -3.28 1.99 15.77
N LEU A 200 -4.27 2.52 15.03
CA LEU A 200 -4.29 2.45 13.56
C LEU A 200 -3.14 3.25 12.90
N PRO A 201 -2.81 4.49 13.33
CA PRO A 201 -1.66 5.22 12.80
C PRO A 201 -0.33 4.47 12.99
N GLU A 202 -0.13 3.83 14.15
CA GLU A 202 1.05 3.00 14.42
C GLU A 202 1.08 1.77 13.51
N GLN A 203 -0.05 1.07 13.34
CA GLN A 203 -0.15 -0.11 12.48
C GLN A 203 0.07 0.23 10.99
N ILE A 204 -0.47 1.34 10.50
CA ILE A 204 -0.20 1.85 9.14
C ILE A 204 1.29 2.11 8.99
N THR A 205 1.88 2.83 9.95
CA THR A 205 3.31 3.14 9.93
C THR A 205 4.16 1.88 9.91
N ARG A 206 3.84 0.89 10.74
CA ARG A 206 4.52 -0.40 10.79
C ARG A 206 4.48 -1.12 9.43
N VAL A 207 3.30 -1.22 8.80
CA VAL A 207 3.14 -1.89 7.50
C VAL A 207 3.92 -1.19 6.39
N LEU A 208 3.99 0.13 6.40
CA LEU A 208 4.78 0.88 5.42
C LEU A 208 6.29 0.73 5.70
N LEU A 209 6.69 0.89 6.96
CA LEU A 209 8.09 0.89 7.38
C LEU A 209 8.75 -0.48 7.23
N GLU A 210 8.08 -1.57 7.61
CA GLU A 210 8.64 -2.92 7.50
C GLU A 210 9.03 -3.26 6.05
N ARG A 211 8.32 -2.67 5.07
CA ARG A 211 8.61 -2.79 3.64
C ARG A 211 9.72 -1.88 3.14
N LEU A 212 10.10 -0.85 3.90
CA LEU A 212 11.17 0.10 3.53
C LEU A 212 12.51 -0.23 4.16
N ILE A 213 12.52 -0.90 5.32
CA ILE A 213 13.76 -1.28 6.03
C ILE A 213 14.47 -2.49 5.42
N VAL A 214 13.82 -3.21 4.50
CA VAL A 214 14.44 -4.30 3.74
C VAL A 214 15.30 -3.76 2.59
N ASN A 215 16.15 -4.62 2.04
CA ASN A 215 16.93 -4.32 0.86
C ASN A 215 16.05 -3.94 -0.33
N ARG A 216 16.59 -3.09 -1.21
CA ARG A 216 16.00 -2.75 -2.50
C ARG A 216 15.68 -4.02 -3.32
N PRO A 217 14.67 -3.98 -4.21
CA PRO A 217 13.88 -2.81 -4.61
C PRO A 217 12.74 -2.44 -3.65
N HIS A 218 12.26 -1.20 -3.76
CA HIS A 218 11.09 -0.70 -3.05
C HIS A 218 10.03 -0.24 -4.06
N PRO A 219 8.74 -0.58 -3.85
CA PRO A 219 7.67 -0.09 -4.72
C PRO A 219 7.57 1.45 -4.71
N TRP A 220 7.36 2.04 -5.88
CA TRP A 220 7.32 3.51 -6.04
C TRP A 220 6.24 4.18 -5.18
N GLY A 221 5.02 3.65 -5.20
CA GLY A 221 3.88 4.16 -4.46
C GLY A 221 4.07 4.02 -2.96
N LEU A 222 4.75 2.97 -2.50
CA LEU A 222 5.09 2.79 -1.09
C LEU A 222 5.97 3.94 -0.61
N LEU A 223 7.02 4.27 -1.37
CA LEU A 223 7.90 5.41 -1.07
C LEU A 223 7.11 6.71 -1.07
N VAL A 224 6.31 6.97 -2.12
CA VAL A 224 5.51 8.19 -2.24
C VAL A 224 4.55 8.36 -1.07
N THR A 225 3.78 7.33 -0.72
CA THR A 225 2.84 7.37 0.41
C THR A 225 3.57 7.62 1.73
N PHE A 226 4.72 6.97 1.96
CA PHE A 226 5.48 7.15 3.19
C PHE A 226 6.12 8.55 3.27
N ILE A 227 6.65 9.07 2.16
CA ILE A 227 7.20 10.43 2.07
C ILE A 227 6.11 11.47 2.37
N GLU A 228 4.93 11.31 1.77
CA GLU A 228 3.79 12.19 2.03
C GLU A 228 3.42 12.18 3.52
N LEU A 229 3.32 11.00 4.12
CA LEU A 229 2.99 10.83 5.53
C LEU A 229 3.97 11.56 6.47
N ILE A 230 5.28 11.50 6.20
CA ILE A 230 6.29 12.11 7.07
C ILE A 230 6.58 13.59 6.77
N LYS A 231 6.32 14.07 5.55
CA LYS A 231 6.62 15.46 5.14
C LYS A 231 5.42 16.39 5.28
N ASN A 232 4.21 15.91 5.03
CA ASN A 232 3.03 16.76 5.08
C ASN A 232 2.59 16.96 6.55
N PRO A 233 2.63 18.19 7.08
CA PRO A 233 2.36 18.46 8.49
C PRO A 233 0.91 18.16 8.89
N VAL A 234 -0.02 18.04 7.94
CA VAL A 234 -1.42 17.67 8.21
C VAL A 234 -1.51 16.33 8.94
N TYR A 235 -0.60 15.38 8.65
CA TYR A 235 -0.58 14.08 9.33
C TYR A 235 0.00 14.14 10.74
N GLY A 236 0.73 15.20 11.09
CA GLY A 236 1.33 15.32 12.43
C GLY A 236 2.20 14.11 12.81
N PHE A 237 2.80 13.43 11.84
CA PHE A 237 3.48 12.14 12.03
C PHE A 237 4.50 12.18 13.18
N TRP A 238 5.37 13.19 13.19
CA TRP A 238 6.42 13.36 14.20
C TRP A 238 5.91 13.77 15.59
N ASN A 239 4.61 14.04 15.73
CA ASN A 239 3.95 14.32 17.00
C ASN A 239 3.32 13.06 17.62
N GLN A 240 3.29 11.95 16.88
CA GLN A 240 2.74 10.69 17.37
C GLN A 240 3.67 10.04 18.39
N ALA A 241 3.13 9.56 19.52
CA ALA A 241 3.91 9.00 20.62
C ALA A 241 4.81 7.82 20.19
N PHE A 242 4.33 6.95 19.28
CA PHE A 242 5.08 5.80 18.80
C PHE A 242 6.34 6.17 18.00
N THR A 243 6.45 7.40 17.48
CA THR A 243 7.67 7.83 16.75
C THR A 243 8.85 8.11 17.68
N ARG A 244 8.59 8.27 18.98
CA ARG A 244 9.58 8.61 20.01
C ARG A 244 9.56 7.63 21.19
N CYS A 245 8.96 6.45 21.01
CA CYS A 245 8.82 5.47 22.08
C CYS A 245 10.17 4.86 22.51
N ALA A 246 11.16 4.84 21.60
CA ALA A 246 12.52 4.40 21.87
C ALA A 246 13.52 5.13 20.95
N PRO A 247 14.76 5.42 21.40
CA PRO A 247 15.79 6.07 20.59
C PRO A 247 16.10 5.32 19.29
N GLU A 248 16.02 3.99 19.30
CA GLU A 248 16.25 3.14 18.12
C GLU A 248 15.18 3.36 17.05
N ILE A 249 13.92 3.54 17.46
CA ILE A 249 12.78 3.76 16.58
C ILE A 249 12.85 5.16 15.96
N GLU A 250 13.20 6.17 16.76
CA GLU A 250 13.43 7.54 16.28
C GLU A 250 14.55 7.57 15.24
N ARG A 251 15.71 6.96 15.54
CA ARG A 251 16.83 6.85 14.58
C ARG A 251 16.45 6.10 13.31
N LEU A 252 15.61 5.07 13.42
CA LEU A 252 15.11 4.33 12.25
C LEU A 252 14.29 5.23 11.34
N PHE A 253 13.33 5.99 11.89
CA PHE A 253 12.53 6.92 11.12
C PHE A 253 13.37 8.03 10.49
N GLU A 254 14.30 8.61 11.24
CA GLU A 254 15.22 9.60 10.69
C GLU A 254 16.11 9.02 9.58
N SER A 255 16.59 7.77 9.73
CA SER A 255 17.41 7.10 8.72
C SER A 255 16.63 6.90 7.44
N VAL A 256 15.40 6.40 7.53
CA VAL A 256 14.52 6.24 6.37
C VAL A 256 14.20 7.61 5.77
N ALA A 257 13.86 8.63 6.58
CA ALA A 257 13.58 9.98 6.11
C ALA A 257 14.78 10.61 5.39
N ARG A 258 16.01 10.43 5.90
CA ARG A 258 17.26 10.87 5.26
C ARG A 258 17.52 10.11 3.96
N SER A 259 17.34 8.78 3.96
CA SER A 259 17.44 7.98 2.74
C SER A 259 16.44 8.43 1.68
N CYS A 260 15.28 8.90 2.13
CA CYS A 260 14.23 9.49 1.31
C CYS A 260 14.42 10.99 1.00
N ALA A 261 15.47 11.62 1.50
CA ALA A 261 15.79 13.02 1.22
C ALA A 261 17.09 13.20 0.41
N GLY A 262 17.92 12.14 0.33
CA GLY A 262 19.33 12.25 -0.03
C GLY A 262 19.78 11.75 -1.41
N ALA A 263 18.90 11.34 -2.32
CA ALA A 263 19.34 10.88 -3.66
C ALA A 263 19.55 12.01 -4.70
N GLY A 264 19.34 13.27 -4.32
CA GLY A 264 19.40 14.43 -5.23
C GLY A 264 20.70 15.24 -5.22
N ALA A 265 21.74 14.85 -4.46
CA ALA A 265 22.94 15.69 -4.31
C ALA A 265 24.23 14.88 -4.15
N ALA A 266 24.69 14.18 -5.20
CA ALA A 266 26.09 13.77 -5.34
C ALA A 266 26.43 13.24 -6.75
N VAL A 267 26.37 14.09 -7.79
CA VAL A 267 27.32 14.03 -8.91
C VAL A 267 27.62 15.46 -9.33
N GLY A 268 28.57 16.08 -8.65
CA GLY A 268 28.98 17.46 -8.88
C GLY A 268 30.36 17.72 -8.29
N GLY A 269 31.39 17.29 -9.02
CA GLY A 269 32.73 17.87 -8.98
C GLY A 269 33.60 17.51 -7.77
N VAL A 270 34.57 16.62 -8.00
CA VAL A 270 35.94 16.87 -7.56
C VAL A 270 36.83 16.54 -8.76
N GLY A 271 37.47 17.57 -9.31
CA GLY A 271 38.40 17.44 -10.42
C GLY A 271 39.66 16.69 -10.01
N GLU A 272 40.11 15.79 -10.87
CA GLU A 272 41.49 15.31 -10.85
C GLU A 272 42.37 16.26 -11.69
N PRO A 273 43.51 16.73 -11.16
CA PRO A 273 44.50 17.41 -11.98
C PRO A 273 45.29 16.39 -12.81
N LEU A 274 45.27 16.61 -14.13
CA LEU A 274 46.15 15.97 -15.13
C LEU A 274 47.62 16.01 -14.66
N GLN A 275 48.17 14.86 -14.27
CA GLN A 275 49.62 14.70 -14.15
C GLN A 275 50.24 14.55 -15.54
N GLN A 276 51.17 15.46 -15.81
CA GLN A 276 52.04 15.49 -16.97
C GLN A 276 52.91 14.22 -17.06
N ALA A 277 52.76 13.46 -18.15
CA ALA A 277 53.78 12.51 -18.58
C ALA A 277 54.81 13.26 -19.43
N ARG A 278 55.95 13.63 -18.83
CA ARG A 278 57.19 14.00 -19.52
C ARG A 278 58.07 12.75 -19.64
N ALA A 279 58.34 12.37 -20.89
CA ALA A 279 59.52 11.70 -21.44
C ALA A 279 60.46 10.93 -20.50
N ARG A 280 60.63 9.63 -20.80
CA ARG A 280 61.89 9.04 -21.30
C ARG A 280 61.60 7.73 -22.02
#